data_AF-A0A7C7AEY9-F1
#
_entry.id   AF-A0A7C7AEY9-F1
#
_cell.length_a   1.000
_cell.length_b   1.000
_cell.length_c   1.000
_cell.angle_alpha   90.00
_cell.angle_beta   90.00
_cell.angle_gamma   90.00
#
_symmetry.space_group_name_H-M   'P 1'
#
loop_
_entity.id
_entity.type
_entity.pdbx_description
1 polymer ?
#
loop_
_entity_poly.entity_id
_entity_poly.type
_entity_poly.pdbx_seq_one_letter_code
_entity_poly.pdbx_strand_id
1 'polypeptide(L)'
;IKKDDYVVAFGPFELTFKKNDLRKVHAKIPVKTKVKTVTPKKKGDQAPMKQAQYELDLRGVRYEDVKDLMDKAIDDALLTNMPFIRVIHGFGTGAVRKAVYEYIKKSPYVKSYRYGGEGEGLNGVTIITL
;
A
#
# COMPACT_ATOMS: atom_id res chain seq x y z
N ILE A 1 -38.07 -1.41 9.33
CA ILE A 1 -37.36 -1.94 8.15
C ILE A 1 -37.66 -1.01 6.97
N LYS A 2 -36.77 -0.05 6.66
CA LYS A 2 -36.85 0.71 5.40
C LYS A 2 -36.38 -0.24 4.30
N LYS A 3 -37.21 -0.40 3.27
CA LYS A 3 -37.37 -1.62 2.46
C LYS A 3 -36.23 -1.99 1.50
N ASP A 4 -35.04 -1.39 1.57
CA ASP A 4 -34.02 -1.55 0.52
C ASP A 4 -32.55 -1.55 0.98
N ASP A 5 -32.32 -1.57 2.30
CA ASP A 5 -30.99 -1.63 2.90
C ASP A 5 -30.67 -3.07 3.35
N TYR A 6 -29.51 -3.58 2.93
CA TYR A 6 -29.02 -4.92 3.18
C TYR A 6 -27.71 -4.87 3.97
N VAL A 7 -27.64 -5.60 5.08
CA VAL A 7 -26.40 -5.71 5.87
C VAL A 7 -25.57 -6.88 5.35
N VAL A 8 -24.31 -6.62 5.03
CA VAL A 8 -23.32 -7.60 4.59
C VAL A 8 -22.21 -7.66 5.63
N ALA A 9 -21.97 -8.85 6.18
CA ALA A 9 -20.89 -9.10 7.13
C ALA A 9 -19.65 -9.64 6.41
N PHE A 10 -18.49 -9.09 6.73
CA PHE A 10 -17.19 -9.60 6.29
C PHE A 10 -16.22 -9.61 7.48
N GLY A 11 -16.04 -10.79 8.05
CA GLY A 11 -15.29 -10.94 9.31
C GLY A 11 -15.99 -10.18 10.45
N PRO A 12 -15.28 -9.35 11.23
CA PRO A 12 -15.88 -8.60 12.34
C PRO A 12 -16.61 -7.31 11.92
N PHE A 13 -16.67 -7.01 10.62
CA PHE A 13 -17.28 -5.77 10.11
C PHE A 13 -18.67 -6.03 9.52
N GLU A 14 -19.59 -5.12 9.82
CA GLU A 14 -20.93 -5.06 9.23
C GLU A 14 -21.07 -3.77 8.42
N LEU A 15 -21.47 -3.92 7.15
CA LEU A 15 -21.67 -2.80 6.22
C LEU A 15 -23.08 -2.87 5.65
N THR A 16 -23.70 -1.70 5.42
CA THR A 16 -25.04 -1.61 4.83
C THR A 16 -24.94 -1.19 3.37
N PHE A 17 -25.53 -1.98 2.48
CA PHE A 17 -25.57 -1.77 1.04
C PHE A 17 -27.01 -1.62 0.56
N LYS A 18 -27.22 -0.86 -0.51
CA LYS A 18 -28.52 -0.82 -1.18
C LYS A 18 -28.66 -2.03 -2.10
N LYS A 19 -29.90 -2.43 -2.37
CA LYS A 19 -30.21 -3.53 -3.29
C LYS A 19 -29.51 -3.43 -4.66
N ASN A 20 -29.39 -2.22 -5.21
CA ASN A 20 -28.75 -1.98 -6.51
C ASN A 20 -27.25 -2.27 -6.51
N ASP A 21 -26.60 -2.19 -5.34
CA ASP A 21 -25.18 -2.47 -5.19
C ASP A 21 -24.91 -3.98 -5.00
N LEU A 22 -25.96 -4.79 -4.83
CA LEU A 22 -25.87 -6.23 -4.62
C LEU A 22 -26.37 -6.99 -5.84
N ARG A 23 -25.47 -7.77 -6.46
CA ARG A 23 -25.84 -8.71 -7.51
C ARG A 23 -25.77 -10.14 -7.00
N LYS A 24 -26.87 -10.88 -7.11
CA LYS A 24 -26.89 -12.32 -6.84
C LYS A 24 -26.06 -13.04 -7.90
N VAL A 25 -24.89 -13.55 -7.50
CA VAL A 25 -24.09 -14.44 -8.35
C VAL A 25 -24.64 -15.86 -8.23
N HIS A 26 -25.04 -16.47 -9.36
CA HIS A 26 -25.58 -17.84 -9.41
C HIS A 26 -24.52 -18.92 -9.70
N ALA A 27 -23.26 -18.51 -9.81
CA ALA A 27 -22.14 -19.41 -10.06
C ALA A 27 -21.01 -19.09 -9.07
N LYS A 28 -20.42 -20.12 -8.45
CA LYS A 28 -19.10 -20.03 -7.82
C LYS A 28 -18.16 -19.49 -8.89
N ILE A 29 -17.75 -18.23 -8.77
CA ILE A 29 -16.77 -17.65 -9.69
C ILE A 29 -15.49 -18.49 -9.52
N PRO A 30 -15.04 -19.22 -10.56
CA PRO A 30 -13.77 -19.89 -10.47
C PRO A 30 -12.70 -18.79 -10.46
N VAL A 31 -12.07 -18.61 -9.29
CA VAL A 31 -10.86 -17.81 -9.15
C VAL A 31 -9.84 -18.44 -10.10
N LYS A 32 -9.62 -17.83 -11.27
CA LYS A 32 -8.59 -18.27 -12.21
C LYS A 32 -7.22 -17.88 -11.66
N THR A 33 -6.78 -18.57 -10.62
CA THR A 33 -5.38 -18.61 -10.22
C THR A 33 -4.66 -19.42 -11.29
N LYS A 34 -3.97 -18.75 -12.24
CA LYS A 34 -2.96 -19.43 -13.05
C LYS A 34 -1.78 -19.76 -12.13
N VAL A 35 -1.90 -20.87 -11.41
CA VAL A 35 -0.79 -21.52 -10.72
C VAL A 35 0.05 -22.18 -11.80
N LYS A 36 1.22 -21.63 -12.12
CA LYS A 36 2.27 -22.44 -12.74
C LYS A 36 2.82 -23.33 -11.63
N THR A 37 2.48 -24.61 -11.71
CA THR A 37 2.96 -25.69 -10.87
C THR A 37 4.49 -25.75 -10.89
N VAL A 38 5.11 -25.49 -9.74
CA VAL A 38 6.42 -26.06 -9.40
C VAL A 38 6.25 -26.77 -8.05
N THR A 39 6.66 -28.02 -8.05
CA THR A 39 6.47 -29.07 -7.04
C THR A 39 6.95 -28.70 -5.63
N PRO A 40 6.34 -29.27 -4.57
CA PRO A 40 6.53 -28.80 -3.21
C PRO A 40 7.82 -29.38 -2.60
N LYS A 41 8.83 -28.53 -2.37
CA LYS A 41 9.86 -28.83 -1.36
C LYS A 41 9.35 -28.34 0.00
N LYS A 42 8.96 -29.28 0.86
CA LYS A 42 8.77 -29.06 2.30
C LYS A 42 10.00 -28.38 2.88
N LYS A 43 9.85 -27.18 3.46
CA LYS A 43 10.64 -26.70 4.61
C LYS A 43 10.08 -25.38 5.18
N GLY A 44 9.65 -25.45 6.43
CA GLY A 44 9.62 -24.34 7.38
C GLY A 44 8.33 -23.54 7.40
N ASP A 45 7.74 -23.45 8.60
CA ASP A 45 6.85 -22.36 8.98
C ASP A 45 7.54 -21.02 8.68
N GLN A 46 7.23 -20.45 7.53
CA GLN A 46 7.63 -19.08 7.21
C GLN A 46 6.39 -18.24 7.35
N ALA A 47 6.30 -17.55 8.50
CA ALA A 47 5.56 -16.29 8.59
C ALA A 47 5.84 -15.47 7.32
N PRO A 48 4.84 -14.74 6.76
CA PRO A 48 5.02 -14.00 5.52
C PRO A 48 6.30 -13.20 5.63
N MET A 49 7.27 -13.55 4.77
CA MET A 49 8.60 -12.99 4.78
C MET A 49 8.43 -11.48 4.65
N LYS A 50 8.60 -10.73 5.75
CA LYS A 50 8.78 -9.28 5.71
C LYS A 50 10.05 -9.10 4.88
N GLN A 51 9.88 -8.96 3.56
CA GLN A 51 10.94 -8.43 2.71
C GLN A 51 11.44 -7.18 3.41
N ALA A 52 12.74 -7.09 3.67
CA ALA A 52 13.30 -5.93 4.35
C ALA A 52 12.85 -4.67 3.58
N GLN A 53 11.95 -3.89 4.19
CA GLN A 53 11.40 -2.69 3.57
C GLN A 53 12.22 -1.53 4.11
N TYR A 54 12.89 -0.79 3.23
CA TYR A 54 13.48 0.48 3.63
C TYR A 54 12.35 1.47 3.86
N GLU A 55 12.24 1.98 5.09
CA GLU A 55 11.14 2.82 5.54
C GLU A 55 11.65 4.19 5.95
N LEU A 56 11.00 5.23 5.42
CA LEU A 56 11.21 6.61 5.78
C LEU A 56 9.96 7.16 6.45
N ASP A 57 10.05 7.49 7.74
CA ASP A 57 8.99 8.19 8.47
C ASP A 57 9.19 9.70 8.40
N LEU A 58 8.17 10.40 7.90
CA LEU A 58 8.11 11.86 7.74
C LEU A 58 7.00 12.49 8.59
N ARG A 59 6.41 11.74 9.53
CA ARG A 59 5.39 12.29 10.42
C ARG A 59 5.99 13.36 11.32
N GLY A 60 5.35 14.53 11.36
CA GLY A 60 5.80 15.67 12.17
C GLY A 60 6.96 16.46 11.57
N VAL A 61 7.47 16.04 10.41
CA VAL A 61 8.52 16.76 9.68
C VAL A 61 7.92 18.01 9.01
N ARG A 62 8.70 19.10 8.95
CA ARG A 62 8.28 20.32 8.23
C ARG A 62 8.34 20.10 6.73
N TYR A 63 7.49 20.84 6.01
CA TYR A 63 7.37 20.73 4.55
C TYR A 63 8.71 20.84 3.81
N GLU A 64 9.56 21.77 4.22
CA GLU A 64 10.82 22.11 3.55
C GLU A 64 11.88 21.02 3.77
N ASP A 65 11.90 20.41 4.96
CA ASP A 65 12.86 19.35 5.34
C ASP A 65 12.60 18.02 4.64
N VAL A 66 11.38 17.81 4.12
CA VAL A 66 10.98 16.56 3.44
C VAL A 66 11.89 16.24 2.27
N LYS A 67 12.29 17.26 1.50
CA LYS A 67 13.12 17.06 0.31
C LYS A 67 14.45 16.42 0.68
N ASP A 68 15.14 16.97 1.67
CA ASP A 68 16.50 16.54 2.02
C ASP A 68 16.49 15.14 2.65
N LEU A 69 15.45 14.82 3.42
CA LEU A 69 15.24 13.47 3.96
C LEU A 69 14.91 12.44 2.86
N MET A 70 14.13 12.83 1.86
CA MET A 70 13.82 12.00 0.70
C MET A 70 15.06 11.74 -0.17
N ASP A 71 15.87 12.76 -0.43
CA ASP A 71 17.14 12.64 -1.17
C ASP A 71 18.05 11.60 -0.47
N LYS A 72 18.27 11.77 0.83
CA LYS A 72 19.09 10.83 1.62
C LYS A 72 18.53 9.40 1.61
N ALA A 73 17.22 9.25 1.74
CA ALA A 73 16.58 7.95 1.75
C ALA A 73 16.71 7.21 0.41
N ILE A 74 16.64 7.92 -0.70
CA ILE A 74 16.83 7.35 -2.03
C ILE A 74 18.28 6.94 -2.24
N ASP A 75 19.23 7.77 -1.83
CA ASP A 75 20.66 7.43 -1.90
C ASP A 75 20.97 6.15 -1.12
N ASP A 76 20.48 6.05 0.13
CA ASP A 76 20.64 4.86 0.97
C ASP A 76 19.99 3.61 0.34
N ALA A 77 18.79 3.76 -0.23
CA ALA A 77 18.09 2.66 -0.89
C ALA A 77 18.81 2.19 -2.16
N LEU A 78 19.35 3.10 -2.95
CA LEU A 78 20.15 2.77 -4.13
C LEU A 78 21.46 2.06 -3.72
N LEU A 79 22.14 2.54 -2.67
CA LEU A 79 23.37 1.94 -2.16
C LEU A 79 23.16 0.52 -1.62
N THR A 80 22.00 0.29 -1.00
CA THR A 80 21.61 -1.03 -0.47
C THR A 80 20.89 -1.91 -1.49
N ASN A 81 20.76 -1.44 -2.74
CA ASN A 81 20.07 -2.12 -3.84
C ASN A 81 18.63 -2.52 -3.48
N MET A 82 17.95 -1.67 -2.72
CA MET A 82 16.54 -1.83 -2.35
C MET A 82 15.65 -1.44 -3.53
N PRO A 83 14.78 -2.34 -4.01
CA PRO A 83 13.94 -2.07 -5.18
C PRO A 83 12.79 -1.08 -4.90
N PHE A 84 12.47 -0.84 -3.62
CA PHE A 84 11.40 0.06 -3.23
C PHE A 84 11.64 0.69 -1.85
N ILE A 85 11.04 1.86 -1.64
CA ILE A 85 11.01 2.59 -0.36
C ILE A 85 9.55 2.76 0.08
N ARG A 86 9.30 2.57 1.38
CA ARG A 86 8.04 2.89 2.03
C ARG A 86 8.15 4.25 2.72
N VAL A 87 7.38 5.24 2.25
CA VAL A 87 7.39 6.59 2.80
C VAL A 87 6.12 6.84 3.60
N ILE A 88 6.27 7.07 4.91
CA ILE A 88 5.17 7.35 5.82
C ILE A 88 5.06 8.86 6.02
N HIS A 89 4.11 9.49 5.34
CA HIS A 89 3.83 10.93 5.52
C HIS A 89 2.63 11.18 6.45
N GLY A 90 1.84 10.15 6.77
CA GLY A 90 0.63 10.25 7.59
C GLY A 90 -0.57 10.85 6.85
N PHE A 91 -1.69 11.02 7.56
CA PHE A 91 -2.94 11.56 7.01
C PHE A 91 -3.02 13.09 7.18
N GLY A 92 -2.96 13.58 8.42
CA GLY A 92 -2.79 14.99 8.79
C GLY A 92 -3.52 16.03 7.91
N THR A 93 -2.88 17.18 7.72
CA THR A 93 -3.32 18.23 6.78
C THR A 93 -2.94 17.96 5.33
N GLY A 94 -2.20 16.87 5.07
CA GLY A 94 -1.66 16.55 3.75
C GLY A 94 -0.47 17.41 3.30
N ALA A 95 0.07 18.30 4.14
CA ALA A 95 1.22 19.14 3.78
C ALA A 95 2.47 18.30 3.44
N VAL A 96 2.87 17.39 4.33
CA VAL A 96 4.00 16.46 4.11
C VAL A 96 3.75 15.57 2.90
N ARG A 97 2.51 15.05 2.77
CA ARG A 97 2.09 14.27 1.59
C ARG A 97 2.32 15.05 0.30
N LYS A 98 1.92 16.32 0.26
CA LYS A 98 2.12 17.20 -0.89
C LYS A 98 3.60 17.38 -1.22
N ALA A 99 4.44 17.63 -0.21
CA ALA A 99 5.90 17.73 -0.40
C ALA A 99 6.49 16.45 -1.01
N VAL A 100 6.09 15.27 -0.50
CA VAL A 100 6.52 13.97 -1.04
C VAL A 100 6.10 13.81 -2.51
N TYR A 101 4.86 14.15 -2.88
CA TYR A 101 4.43 14.08 -4.28
C TYR A 101 5.13 15.09 -5.20
N GLU A 102 5.42 16.29 -4.71
CA GLU A 102 6.19 17.27 -5.47
C GLU A 102 7.62 16.79 -5.71
N TYR A 103 8.23 16.15 -4.71
CA TYR A 103 9.53 15.51 -4.83
C TYR A 103 9.51 14.39 -5.88
N ILE A 104 8.58 13.44 -5.76
CA ILE A 104 8.46 12.29 -6.66
C ILE A 104 8.34 12.73 -8.12
N LYS A 105 7.56 13.77 -8.40
CA LYS A 105 7.37 14.28 -9.78
C LYS A 105 8.65 14.86 -10.40
N LYS A 106 9.57 15.35 -9.57
CA LYS A 106 10.82 15.99 -10.02
C LYS A 106 12.01 15.02 -10.03
N SER A 107 11.93 13.94 -9.25
CA SER A 107 13.05 13.01 -9.07
C SER A 107 13.18 12.05 -10.26
N PRO A 108 14.36 11.96 -10.91
CA PRO A 108 14.61 11.01 -11.99
C PRO A 108 14.80 9.57 -11.49
N TYR A 109 15.03 9.38 -10.18
CA TYR A 109 15.26 8.07 -9.57
C TYR A 109 13.97 7.29 -9.32
N VAL A 110 12.81 7.93 -9.42
CA VAL A 110 11.52 7.29 -9.17
C VAL A 110 10.97 6.70 -10.46
N LYS A 111 10.87 5.37 -10.54
CA LYS A 111 10.24 4.68 -11.67
C LYS A 111 8.72 4.69 -11.58
N SER A 112 8.16 4.47 -10.40
CA SER A 112 6.72 4.47 -10.16
C SER A 112 6.38 4.66 -8.69
N TYR A 113 5.16 5.05 -8.39
CA TYR A 113 4.66 5.17 -7.02
C TYR A 113 3.19 4.76 -6.91
N ARG A 114 2.79 4.33 -5.72
CA ARG A 114 1.39 4.02 -5.38
C ARG A 114 1.12 4.30 -3.90
N TYR A 115 -0.16 4.40 -3.53
CA TYR A 115 -0.54 4.37 -2.11
C TYR A 115 -0.25 3.01 -1.49
N GLY A 116 -0.05 2.98 -0.18
CA GLY A 116 0.00 1.74 0.58
C GLY A 116 -1.30 0.95 0.44
N GLY A 117 -1.17 -0.37 0.39
CA GLY A 117 -2.31 -1.29 0.46
C GLY A 117 -2.79 -1.54 1.89
N GLU A 118 -3.70 -2.52 2.00
CA GLU A 118 -4.14 -3.05 3.30
C GLU A 118 -2.94 -3.67 4.05
N GLY A 119 -2.75 -3.27 5.31
CA GLY A 119 -1.58 -3.66 6.11
C GLY A 119 -0.30 -2.84 5.86
N GLU A 120 -0.29 -1.92 4.89
CA GLU A 120 0.87 -1.06 4.57
C GLU A 120 0.67 0.40 4.99
N GLY A 121 -0.48 0.75 5.59
CA GLY A 121 -0.80 2.11 6.06
C GLY A 121 -1.68 2.93 5.09
N LEU A 122 -2.25 2.29 4.07
CA LEU A 122 -3.25 2.87 3.16
C LEU A 122 -2.78 4.22 2.57
N ASN A 123 -3.67 5.21 2.56
CA ASN A 123 -3.40 6.55 2.03
C ASN A 123 -2.45 7.40 2.89
N GLY A 124 -2.02 6.91 4.07
CA GLY A 124 -1.04 7.58 4.92
C GLY A 124 0.40 7.20 4.58
N VAL A 125 0.57 6.30 3.60
CA VAL A 125 1.85 5.77 3.15
C VAL A 125 1.89 5.78 1.63
N THR A 126 3.06 6.09 1.09
CA THR A 126 3.35 6.01 -0.34
C THR A 126 4.50 5.02 -0.53
N ILE A 127 4.31 4.06 -1.43
CA ILE A 127 5.35 3.12 -1.84
C ILE A 127 5.94 3.62 -3.15
N ILE A 128 7.26 3.78 -3.17
CA ILE A 128 8.04 4.28 -4.28
C ILE A 128 8.91 3.15 -4.80
N THR A 129 8.89 2.92 -6.11
CA THR A 129 9.80 1.99 -6.80
C THR A 129 10.90 2.82 -7.45
N LEU A 130 12.15 2.44 -7.19
CA LEU A 130 13.35 3.09 -7.73
C LEU A 130 13.85 2.39 -9.01
#